data_AF-A0A9Q3F0E5-F1
#
_entry.id   AF-A0A9Q3F0E5-F1
#
_cell.length_a   1.000
_cell.length_b   1.000
_cell.length_c   1.000
_cell.angle_alpha   90.00
_cell.angle_beta   90.00
_cell.angle_gamma   90.00
#
_symmetry.space_group_name_H-M   'P 1'
#
loop_
_entity.id
_entity.type
_entity.pdbx_description
1 polymer ?
#
loop_
_entity_poly.entity_id
_entity_poly.type
_entity_poly.pdbx_seq_one_letter_code
_entity_poly.pdbx_strand_id
1 'polypeptide(L)'
;MAIFVPAYGTITALYLVQIFIRHVFSKHGLLESITEREGKSDSRTVPLYLYSHAGKLSRKLQSVKQVVKEELESAIRRFKKYVDGNRTITPDFKPGDKVSLASKNIKTTIPTKKHSERLLGPFEVLKKIASHAYHLKLPLQWKAAFRVFHVSVLEQVKKSSIQNQNQFPPPPVLVEEQE
;
A
#
# COMPACT_ATOMS: atom_id res chain seq x y z
N MET A 1 -18.32 10.77 28.19
CA MET A 1 -17.28 11.46 29.01
C MET A 1 -17.72 12.91 29.20
N ALA A 2 -17.73 13.42 30.43
CA ALA A 2 -18.06 14.80 30.72
C ALA A 2 -16.77 15.64 30.83
N ILE A 3 -16.74 16.81 30.20
CA ILE A 3 -15.62 17.76 30.31
C ILE A 3 -16.01 18.84 31.32
N PHE A 4 -15.35 18.86 32.48
CA PHE A 4 -15.54 19.92 33.47
C PHE A 4 -14.49 21.00 33.27
N VAL A 5 -14.92 22.22 32.93
CA VAL A 5 -14.03 23.37 32.82
C VAL A 5 -14.30 24.31 34.00
N PRO A 6 -13.30 24.59 34.86
CA PRO A 6 -13.50 25.48 35.99
C PRO A 6 -13.71 26.93 35.51
N ALA A 7 -14.78 27.57 36.00
CA ALA A 7 -15.06 28.98 35.76
C ALA A 7 -14.89 29.75 37.08
N TYR A 8 -14.05 30.77 37.08
CA TYR A 8 -13.62 31.49 38.28
C TYR A 8 -14.39 32.81 38.52
N GLY A 9 -15.60 32.96 37.98
CA GLY A 9 -16.41 34.19 38.12
C GLY A 9 -17.73 34.17 37.33
N THR A 10 -18.34 35.34 37.13
CA THR A 10 -19.57 35.50 36.31
C THR A 10 -19.31 35.16 34.86
N ILE A 11 -19.98 34.11 34.37
CA ILE A 11 -19.79 33.61 33.01
C ILE A 11 -20.68 34.41 32.06
N THR A 12 -20.07 35.37 31.36
CA THR A 12 -20.74 36.05 30.24
C THR A 12 -20.92 35.05 29.08
N ALA A 13 -22.01 35.16 28.31
CA ALA A 13 -22.28 34.28 27.18
C ALA A 13 -21.11 34.16 26.19
N LEU A 14 -20.39 35.26 25.94
CA LEU A 14 -19.19 35.28 25.10
C LEU A 14 -18.05 34.41 25.66
N TYR A 15 -17.83 34.48 26.98
CA TYR A 15 -16.79 33.70 27.66
C TYR A 15 -17.11 32.20 27.63
N LEU A 16 -18.38 31.84 27.78
CA LEU A 16 -18.86 30.46 27.64
C LEU A 16 -18.61 29.91 26.22
N VAL A 17 -18.92 30.69 25.18
CA VAL A 17 -18.68 30.29 23.79
C VAL A 17 -17.17 30.09 23.53
N GLN A 18 -16.32 30.96 24.08
CA GLN A 18 -14.87 30.81 23.92
C GLN A 18 -14.32 29.56 24.62
N ILE A 19 -14.79 29.27 25.83
CA ILE A 19 -14.46 28.03 26.54
C ILE A 19 -14.93 26.81 25.76
N PHE A 20 -16.15 26.86 25.21
CA PHE A 20 -16.75 25.79 24.44
C PHE A 20 -15.95 25.49 23.17
N ILE A 21 -15.59 26.50 22.38
CA ILE A 21 -14.77 26.34 21.17
C ILE A 21 -13.38 25.78 21.54
N ARG A 22 -12.75 26.29 22.61
CA ARG A 22 -11.39 25.87 22.99
C ARG A 22 -11.33 24.41 23.46
N HIS A 23 -12.29 23.97 24.27
CA HIS A 23 -12.19 22.67 24.95
C HIS A 23 -13.05 21.57 24.35
N VAL A 24 -14.20 21.93 23.76
CA VAL A 24 -15.15 20.95 23.24
C VAL A 24 -14.98 20.79 21.74
N PHE A 25 -15.00 21.88 20.98
CA PHE A 25 -14.86 21.83 19.52
C PHE A 25 -13.49 21.30 19.08
N SER A 26 -12.40 21.67 19.77
CA SER A 26 -11.07 21.15 19.46
C SER A 26 -10.93 19.64 19.68
N LYS A 27 -11.74 19.04 20.55
CA LYS A 27 -11.66 17.61 20.87
C LYS A 27 -12.67 16.75 20.11
N HIS A 28 -13.82 17.30 19.79
CA HIS A 28 -14.95 16.53 19.23
C HIS A 28 -15.40 17.00 17.83
N GLY A 29 -14.83 18.08 17.29
CA GLY A 29 -15.24 18.63 15.99
C GLY A 29 -16.56 19.40 16.05
N LEU A 30 -17.22 19.60 14.89
CA LEU A 30 -18.53 20.25 14.81
C LEU A 30 -19.59 19.40 15.52
N LEU A 31 -20.38 20.00 16.41
CA LEU A 31 -21.55 19.34 16.99
C LEU A 31 -22.62 19.12 15.91
N GLU A 32 -23.19 17.90 15.83
CA GLU A 32 -24.33 17.59 14.96
C GLU A 32 -25.67 18.14 15.50
N SER A 33 -25.84 18.27 16.81
CA SER A 33 -27.01 18.91 17.42
C SER A 33 -26.75 19.36 18.87
N ILE A 34 -27.40 20.44 19.30
CA ILE A 34 -27.44 20.89 20.71
C ILE A 34 -28.85 20.60 21.21
N THR A 35 -28.97 19.81 22.29
CA THR A 35 -30.24 19.55 22.96
C THR A 35 -30.18 20.09 24.39
N GLU A 36 -31.13 20.96 24.73
CA GLU A 36 -31.27 21.58 26.06
C GLU A 36 -32.30 20.79 26.90
N ARG A 37 -32.12 20.76 28.22
CA ARG A 37 -32.94 19.92 29.13
C ARG A 37 -34.33 20.49 29.39
N GLU A 38 -34.55 21.78 29.13
CA GLU A 38 -35.85 22.44 29.16
C GLU A 38 -36.04 23.31 27.91
N GLY A 39 -36.85 22.84 26.96
CA GLY A 39 -37.28 23.62 25.81
C GLY A 39 -36.44 23.45 24.55
N LYS A 40 -37.13 23.23 23.42
CA LYS A 40 -36.55 23.17 22.08
C LYS A 40 -36.24 24.59 21.61
N SER A 41 -35.03 25.07 21.87
CA SER A 41 -34.53 26.33 21.32
C SER A 41 -34.27 26.16 19.82
N ASP A 42 -35.05 26.89 19.02
CA ASP A 42 -35.04 26.82 17.55
C ASP A 42 -33.62 27.19 17.03
N SER A 43 -33.10 26.43 16.05
CA SER A 43 -31.73 26.53 15.50
C SER A 43 -31.41 27.88 14.81
N ARG A 44 -32.25 28.91 14.98
CA ARG A 44 -32.34 30.07 14.09
C ARG A 44 -31.63 31.33 14.56
N THR A 45 -30.95 31.33 15.71
CA THR A 45 -30.14 32.50 16.11
C THR A 45 -28.76 32.08 16.57
N VAL A 46 -28.02 31.47 15.66
CA VAL A 46 -26.55 31.52 15.69
C VAL A 46 -26.13 33.00 15.67
N PRO A 47 -25.36 33.49 16.66
CA PRO A 47 -24.97 34.89 16.72
C PRO A 47 -24.28 35.34 15.43
N LEU A 48 -24.63 36.51 14.90
CA LEU A 48 -24.11 37.06 13.62
C LEU A 48 -22.57 37.04 13.52
N TYR A 49 -21.87 37.15 14.65
CA TYR A 49 -20.40 37.07 14.71
C TYR A 49 -19.85 35.66 14.41
N LEU A 50 -20.64 34.60 14.59
CA LEU A 50 -20.24 33.22 14.33
C LEU A 50 -20.24 32.92 12.81
N TYR A 51 -21.17 33.51 12.04
CA TYR A 51 -21.23 33.38 10.58
C TYR A 51 -20.03 33.98 9.86
N SER A 52 -19.55 35.14 10.31
CA SER A 52 -18.40 35.81 9.69
C SER A 52 -17.10 35.02 9.89
N HIS A 53 -16.92 34.42 11.08
CA HIS A 53 -15.79 33.55 11.39
C HIS A 53 -15.91 32.18 10.69
N ALA A 54 -17.11 31.59 10.65
CA ALA A 54 -17.36 30.34 9.93
C ALA A 54 -17.06 30.47 8.43
N GLY A 55 -17.44 31.59 7.79
CA GLY A 55 -17.12 31.85 6.40
C GLY A 55 -15.62 32.01 6.14
N LYS A 56 -14.88 32.70 7.03
CA LYS A 56 -13.41 32.83 6.94
C LYS A 56 -12.73 31.47 7.10
N LEU A 57 -13.17 30.66 8.07
CA LEU A 57 -12.64 29.33 8.33
C LEU A 57 -12.92 28.37 7.17
N SER A 58 -14.15 28.38 6.62
CA SER A 58 -14.52 27.58 5.45
C SER A 58 -13.64 27.92 4.23
N ARG A 59 -13.41 29.21 3.96
CA ARG A 59 -12.52 29.63 2.86
C ARG A 59 -11.08 29.17 3.09
N LYS A 60 -10.57 29.27 4.32
CA LYS A 60 -9.23 28.79 4.68
C LYS A 60 -9.10 27.27 4.55
N LEU A 61 -10.12 26.52 4.95
CA LEU A 61 -10.13 25.06 4.77
C LEU A 61 -10.20 24.68 3.29
N GLN A 62 -10.99 25.39 2.49
CA GLN A 62 -11.04 25.18 1.05
C GLN A 62 -9.69 25.46 0.37
N SER A 63 -9.01 26.56 0.74
CA SER A 63 -7.68 26.86 0.18
C SER A 63 -6.64 25.82 0.60
N VAL A 64 -6.64 25.39 1.86
CA VAL A 64 -5.74 24.32 2.33
C VAL A 64 -6.02 23.01 1.59
N LYS A 65 -7.29 22.64 1.42
CA LYS A 65 -7.68 21.43 0.67
C LYS A 65 -7.19 21.49 -0.78
N GLN A 66 -7.31 22.65 -1.41
CA GLN A 66 -6.84 22.88 -2.78
C GLN A 66 -5.33 22.67 -2.87
N VAL A 67 -4.55 23.29 -1.99
CA VAL A 67 -3.08 23.16 -1.94
C VAL A 67 -2.67 21.71 -1.70
N VAL A 68 -3.29 21.02 -0.73
CA VAL A 68 -2.97 19.61 -0.43
C VAL A 68 -3.26 18.72 -1.65
N LYS A 69 -4.35 18.97 -2.37
CA LYS A 69 -4.69 18.22 -3.59
C LYS A 69 -3.63 18.44 -4.67
N GLU A 70 -3.23 19.69 -4.90
CA GLU A 70 -2.23 20.04 -5.90
C GLU A 70 -0.85 19.42 -5.57
N GLU A 71 -0.44 19.48 -4.31
CA GLU A 71 0.81 18.85 -3.84
C GLU A 71 0.76 17.33 -4.00
N LEU A 72 -0.36 16.69 -3.66
CA LEU A 72 -0.55 15.26 -3.83
C LEU A 72 -0.47 14.84 -5.30
N GLU A 73 -1.15 15.56 -6.19
CA GLU A 73 -1.07 15.32 -7.62
C GLU A 73 0.35 15.53 -8.14
N SER A 74 1.07 16.55 -7.64
CA SER A 74 2.47 16.79 -7.99
C SER A 74 3.37 15.64 -7.54
N ALA A 75 3.17 15.11 -6.33
CA ALA A 75 3.91 13.99 -5.78
C ALA A 75 3.66 12.71 -6.60
N ILE A 76 2.40 12.43 -6.96
CA ILE A 76 2.04 11.31 -7.84
C ILE A 76 2.73 11.43 -9.19
N ARG A 77 2.74 12.63 -9.80
CA ARG A 77 3.44 12.87 -11.08
C ARG A 77 4.94 12.63 -10.97
N ARG A 78 5.59 13.11 -9.90
CA ARG A 78 7.02 12.87 -9.64
C ARG A 78 7.32 11.38 -9.50
N PHE A 79 6.51 10.68 -8.71
CA PHE A 79 6.65 9.23 -8.52
C PHE A 79 6.48 8.48 -9.84
N LYS A 80 5.46 8.81 -10.64
CA LYS A 80 5.24 8.21 -11.95
C LYS A 80 6.43 8.41 -12.88
N LYS A 81 6.98 9.63 -12.97
CA LYS A 81 8.16 9.91 -13.81
C LYS A 81 9.37 9.08 -13.38
N TYR A 82 9.61 8.97 -12.07
CA TYR A 82 10.70 8.17 -11.53
C TYR A 82 10.51 6.67 -11.84
N VAL A 83 9.33 6.13 -11.54
CA VAL A 83 9.02 4.72 -11.80
C VAL A 83 9.12 4.40 -13.28
N ASP A 84 8.47 5.18 -14.14
CA ASP A 84 8.47 4.96 -15.59
C ASP A 84 9.89 5.06 -16.18
N GLY A 85 10.73 5.97 -15.67
CA GLY A 85 12.14 6.08 -16.09
C GLY A 85 13.03 4.93 -15.61
N ASN A 86 12.70 4.30 -14.47
CA ASN A 86 13.41 3.15 -13.93
C ASN A 86 12.82 1.79 -14.36
N ARG A 87 11.80 1.77 -15.23
CA ARG A 87 11.25 0.52 -15.76
C ARG A 87 12.26 -0.14 -16.70
N THR A 88 12.73 -1.32 -16.32
CA THR A 88 13.43 -2.21 -17.25
C THR A 88 12.45 -2.79 -18.26
N ILE A 89 12.91 -2.94 -19.51
CA ILE A 89 12.13 -3.63 -20.55
C ILE A 89 11.82 -5.04 -20.06
N THR A 90 10.53 -5.36 -20.01
CA THR A 90 10.06 -6.70 -19.66
C THR A 90 10.49 -7.68 -20.74
N PRO A 91 11.29 -8.72 -20.42
CA PRO A 91 11.63 -9.74 -21.41
C PRO A 91 10.36 -10.51 -21.80
N ASP A 92 10.17 -10.67 -23.11
CA ASP A 92 9.06 -11.45 -23.65
C ASP A 92 9.53 -12.87 -23.91
N PHE A 93 8.92 -13.84 -23.22
CA PHE A 93 9.23 -15.26 -23.36
C PHE A 93 8.15 -15.94 -24.19
N LYS A 94 8.56 -16.79 -25.13
CA LYS A 94 7.64 -17.56 -25.95
C LYS A 94 7.38 -18.93 -25.32
N PRO A 95 6.21 -19.54 -25.58
CA PRO A 95 5.99 -20.95 -25.26
C PRO A 95 7.11 -21.82 -25.86
N GLY A 96 7.70 -22.70 -25.05
CA GLY A 96 8.83 -23.55 -25.42
C GLY A 96 10.21 -23.01 -25.03
N ASP A 97 10.32 -21.74 -24.64
CA ASP A 97 11.58 -21.18 -24.14
C ASP A 97 11.98 -21.81 -22.79
N LYS A 98 13.28 -21.99 -22.59
CA LYS A 98 13.86 -22.46 -21.32
C LYS A 98 14.28 -21.27 -20.47
N VAL A 99 13.70 -21.14 -19.28
CA VAL A 99 13.96 -20.06 -18.31
C VAL A 99 14.35 -20.64 -16.96
N SER A 100 15.28 -20.00 -16.27
CA SER A 100 15.65 -20.33 -14.90
C SER A 100 14.82 -19.51 -13.90
N LEU A 101 14.49 -20.10 -12.76
CA LEU A 101 13.75 -19.43 -11.68
C LEU A 101 14.69 -18.95 -10.58
N ALA A 102 14.60 -17.69 -10.18
CA ALA A 102 15.36 -17.21 -9.02
C ALA A 102 14.84 -17.83 -7.71
N SER A 103 15.75 -18.40 -6.91
CA SER A 103 15.41 -19.11 -5.67
C SER A 103 15.05 -18.21 -4.48
N LYS A 104 15.13 -16.88 -4.64
CA LYS A 104 14.98 -15.89 -3.56
C LYS A 104 13.70 -16.08 -2.73
N ASN A 105 12.62 -16.53 -3.36
CA ASN A 105 11.30 -16.68 -2.75
C ASN A 105 10.82 -18.15 -2.70
N ILE A 106 11.71 -19.11 -2.96
CA ILE A 106 11.37 -20.54 -3.01
C ILE A 106 12.10 -21.23 -1.86
N LYS A 107 11.35 -21.79 -0.90
CA LYS A 107 11.91 -22.60 0.19
C LYS A 107 12.46 -23.90 -0.42
N THR A 108 13.77 -24.07 -0.48
CA THR A 108 14.40 -25.31 -0.96
C THR A 108 14.71 -26.23 0.21
N THR A 109 14.95 -27.53 -0.03
CA THR A 109 15.39 -28.49 1.02
C THR A 109 16.66 -28.02 1.75
N ILE A 110 17.48 -27.20 1.09
CA ILE A 110 18.76 -26.79 1.62
C ILE A 110 18.54 -25.77 2.75
N PRO A 111 18.94 -26.09 3.99
CA PRO A 111 18.63 -25.27 5.17
C PRO A 111 19.39 -23.94 5.20
N THR A 112 20.47 -23.81 4.42
CA THR A 112 21.31 -22.61 4.39
C THR A 112 21.28 -21.91 3.03
N LYS A 113 20.99 -20.61 3.04
CA LYS A 113 20.97 -19.74 1.84
C LYS A 113 22.32 -19.67 1.12
N LYS A 114 23.42 -19.98 1.82
CA LYS A 114 24.79 -20.01 1.27
C LYS A 114 25.02 -21.19 0.31
N HIS A 115 24.26 -22.28 0.48
CA HIS A 115 24.32 -23.48 -0.35
C HIS A 115 23.12 -23.65 -1.29
N SER A 116 22.08 -22.82 -1.18
CA SER A 116 20.98 -22.83 -2.15
C SER A 116 21.44 -22.25 -3.48
N GLU A 117 21.21 -22.97 -4.58
CA GLU A 117 21.40 -22.43 -5.93
C GLU A 117 20.64 -21.13 -6.11
N ARG A 118 21.29 -20.11 -6.68
CA ARG A 118 20.67 -18.79 -6.91
C ARG A 118 19.58 -18.86 -7.98
N LEU A 119 19.77 -19.70 -8.98
CA LEU A 119 18.87 -19.94 -10.10
C LEU A 119 18.57 -21.43 -10.12
N LEU A 120 17.31 -21.77 -9.91
CA LEU A 120 16.79 -23.11 -10.06
C LEU A 120 16.63 -23.39 -11.56
N GLY A 121 16.79 -24.66 -11.91
CA GLY A 121 17.06 -25.16 -13.25
C GLY A 121 16.22 -24.62 -14.41
N PRO A 122 16.55 -25.02 -15.64
CA PRO A 122 15.82 -24.56 -16.82
C PRO A 122 14.42 -25.21 -16.86
N PHE A 123 13.39 -24.40 -16.65
CA PHE A 123 12.00 -24.78 -16.81
C PHE A 123 11.48 -24.31 -18.16
N GLU A 124 10.59 -25.10 -18.74
CA GLU A 124 9.95 -24.78 -20.02
C GLU A 124 8.75 -23.85 -19.79
N VAL A 125 8.66 -22.77 -20.55
CA VAL A 125 7.49 -21.89 -20.57
C VAL A 125 6.37 -22.58 -21.35
N LEU A 126 5.24 -22.84 -20.70
CA LEU A 126 4.07 -23.44 -21.36
C LEU A 126 3.22 -22.40 -22.06
N LYS A 127 2.94 -21.27 -21.38
CA LYS A 127 2.15 -20.17 -21.94
C LYS A 127 2.33 -18.88 -21.14
N LYS A 128 2.10 -17.75 -21.80
CA LYS A 128 1.96 -16.44 -21.15
C LYS A 128 0.52 -16.30 -20.63
N ILE A 129 0.35 -16.10 -19.33
CA ILE A 129 -0.98 -15.93 -18.70
C ILE A 129 -1.36 -14.46 -18.66
N ALA A 130 -0.41 -13.59 -18.35
CA ALA A 130 -0.61 -12.15 -18.28
C ALA A 130 0.61 -11.40 -18.82
N SER A 131 0.52 -10.08 -18.91
CA SER A 131 1.61 -9.22 -19.40
C SER A 131 2.97 -9.51 -18.74
N HIS A 132 2.99 -9.88 -17.46
CA HIS A 132 4.21 -10.14 -16.69
C HIS A 132 4.17 -11.49 -15.97
N ALA A 133 3.28 -12.42 -16.35
CA ALA A 133 3.13 -13.71 -15.68
C ALA A 133 3.13 -14.88 -16.66
N TYR A 134 3.97 -15.88 -16.40
CA TYR A 134 4.17 -17.04 -17.26
C TYR A 134 3.89 -18.34 -16.51
N HIS A 135 3.26 -19.29 -17.21
CA HIS A 135 3.06 -20.65 -16.72
C HIS A 135 4.26 -21.52 -17.08
N LEU A 136 4.88 -22.14 -16.09
CA LEU A 136 6.04 -23.00 -16.29
C LEU A 136 5.71 -24.48 -16.08
N LYS A 137 6.42 -25.32 -16.81
CA LYS A 137 6.41 -26.77 -16.62
C LYS A 137 7.33 -27.13 -15.45
N LEU A 138 6.76 -27.14 -14.25
CA LEU A 138 7.47 -27.57 -13.04
C LEU A 138 7.50 -29.10 -12.91
N PRO A 139 8.54 -29.67 -12.27
CA PRO A 139 8.59 -31.07 -11.93
C PRO A 139 7.48 -31.44 -10.93
N LEU A 140 7.00 -32.68 -10.99
CA LEU A 140 5.90 -33.15 -10.16
C LEU A 140 6.21 -33.11 -8.65
N GLN A 141 7.48 -33.07 -8.26
CA GLN A 141 7.87 -32.94 -6.85
C GLN A 141 7.59 -31.56 -6.25
N TRP A 142 7.28 -30.55 -7.07
CA TRP A 142 6.94 -29.19 -6.63
C TRP A 142 5.43 -28.96 -6.65
N LYS A 143 4.63 -29.96 -6.27
CA LYS A 143 3.16 -29.89 -6.27
C LYS A 143 2.61 -28.70 -5.46
N ALA A 144 3.28 -28.32 -4.37
CA ALA A 144 2.90 -27.19 -3.53
C ALA A 144 3.28 -25.82 -4.12
N ALA A 145 4.14 -25.76 -5.15
CA ALA A 145 4.53 -24.50 -5.77
C ALA A 145 3.52 -24.06 -6.83
N PHE A 146 3.20 -22.76 -6.81
CA PHE A 146 2.45 -22.13 -7.90
C PHE A 146 3.20 -22.32 -9.22
N ARG A 147 2.48 -22.72 -10.28
CA ARG A 147 3.06 -22.91 -11.61
C ARG A 147 3.17 -21.61 -12.41
N VAL A 148 2.70 -20.50 -11.84
CA VAL A 148 2.63 -19.17 -12.47
C VAL A 148 3.62 -18.25 -11.79
N PHE A 149 4.57 -17.70 -12.56
CA PHE A 149 5.64 -16.86 -12.04
C PHE A 149 5.66 -15.49 -12.70
N HIS A 150 6.00 -14.48 -11.91
CA HIS A 150 6.23 -13.13 -12.42
C HIS A 150 7.56 -13.05 -13.16
N VAL A 151 7.60 -12.26 -14.24
CA VAL A 151 8.78 -12.11 -15.12
C VAL A 151 10.06 -11.67 -14.39
N SER A 152 9.95 -10.92 -13.29
CA SER A 152 11.10 -10.48 -12.49
C SER A 152 11.85 -11.61 -11.78
N VAL A 153 11.22 -12.79 -11.67
CA VAL A 153 11.82 -13.99 -11.05
C VAL A 153 12.37 -14.94 -12.13
N LEU A 154 12.14 -14.62 -13.41
CA LEU A 154 12.57 -15.42 -14.55
C LEU A 154 13.84 -14.83 -15.15
N GLU A 155 14.84 -15.67 -15.37
CA GLU A 155 16.03 -15.31 -16.12
C GLU A 155 16.18 -16.24 -17.32
N GLN A 156 16.63 -15.67 -18.45
CA GLN A 156 16.93 -16.46 -19.64
C GLN A 156 18.18 -17.31 -19.37
N VAL A 157 18.12 -18.59 -19.74
CA VAL A 157 19.25 -19.52 -19.57
C VAL A 157 20.42 -19.06 -20.45
N LYS A 158 21.48 -18.53 -19.82
CA LYS A 158 22.73 -18.22 -20.51
C LYS A 158 23.43 -19.53 -20.84
N LYS A 159 23.57 -19.85 -22.13
CA LYS A 159 24.39 -20.99 -22.56
C LYS A 159 25.85 -20.67 -22.26
N SER A 160 26.41 -21.21 -21.19
CA SER A 160 27.86 -21.17 -20.98
C SER A 160 28.54 -22.01 -22.06
N SER A 161 29.54 -21.45 -22.73
CA SER A 161 30.30 -22.12 -23.81
C SER A 161 31.13 -23.34 -23.36
N ILE A 162 31.08 -23.70 -22.07
CA ILE A 162 31.82 -24.82 -21.50
C ILE A 162 30.91 -26.05 -21.53
N GLN A 163 31.21 -26.98 -22.45
CA GLN A 163 30.33 -28.08 -22.89
C GLN A 163 30.02 -29.15 -21.82
N ASN A 164 30.52 -29.05 -20.59
CA ASN A 164 30.61 -30.20 -19.67
C ASN A 164 30.00 -30.00 -18.26
N GLN A 165 29.07 -29.06 -18.08
CA GLN A 165 28.35 -28.86 -16.81
C GLN A 165 26.87 -29.33 -16.85
N ASN A 166 26.50 -30.24 -17.76
CA ASN A 166 25.13 -30.77 -17.86
C ASN A 166 24.77 -31.80 -16.76
N GLN A 167 25.55 -31.91 -15.68
CA GLN A 167 25.08 -32.66 -14.51
C GLN A 167 24.04 -31.79 -13.80
N PHE A 168 22.77 -32.06 -14.11
CA PHE A 168 21.67 -31.54 -13.35
C PHE A 168 21.81 -32.07 -11.91
N PRO A 169 22.03 -31.20 -10.91
CA PRO A 169 21.86 -31.62 -9.53
C PRO A 169 20.44 -32.15 -9.37
N PRO A 170 20.23 -33.18 -8.54
CA PRO A 170 18.89 -33.70 -8.28
C PRO A 170 17.97 -32.54 -7.90
N PRO A 171 16.77 -32.45 -8.50
CA PRO A 171 15.87 -31.33 -8.27
C PRO A 171 15.62 -31.15 -6.76
N PRO A 172 15.76 -29.91 -6.23
CA PRO A 172 15.60 -29.69 -4.80
C PRO A 172 14.16 -30.02 -4.39
N VAL A 173 13.98 -30.90 -3.42
CA VAL A 173 12.64 -31.21 -2.88
C VAL A 173 12.12 -29.98 -2.11
N LEU A 174 10.83 -29.68 -2.18
CA LEU A 174 10.23 -28.66 -1.31
C LEU A 174 9.81 -29.36 -0.02
N VAL A 175 10.24 -28.85 1.14
CA VAL A 175 9.76 -29.36 2.43
C VAL A 175 8.37 -28.78 2.68
N GLU A 176 7.35 -29.63 2.68
CA GLU A 176 6.02 -29.29 3.19
C GLU A 176 6.15 -29.06 4.70
N GLU A 177 5.77 -27.86 5.17
CA GLU A 177 5.58 -27.60 6.59
C GLU A 177 4.43 -28.48 7.09
N GLN A 178 4.75 -29.54 7.84
CA GLN A 178 3.81 -30.12 8.80
C GLN A 178 3.87 -29.25 10.05
N GLU A 179 2.72 -28.62 10.34
CA GLU A 179 2.29 -27.95 11.59
C GLU A 179 3.31 -27.19 12.45
#